data_AF-A0A2N2T6Q0-F1
#
_entry.id   AF-A0A2N2T6Q0-F1
#
_cell.length_a   1.000
_cell.length_b   1.000
_cell.length_c   1.000
_cell.angle_alpha   90.00
_cell.angle_beta   90.00
_cell.angle_gamma   90.00
#
_symmetry.space_group_name_H-M   'P 1'
#
loop_
_entity.id
_entity.type
_entity.pdbx_description
1 polymer ?
#
loop_
_entity_poly.entity_id
_entity_poly.type
_entity_poly.pdbx_seq_one_letter_code
_entity_poly.pdbx_strand_id
1 'polypeptide(L)'
;MKYKILISIATLFLAGCGTNFIYNIGNKTYDDPDDFIKAGEANNLAVKRAILPLQKKLTDKKLIIVFASRDAIVSNSTAQAEARVKKKLNEDFIENHETMATYTVNGVKNMYEAASVKGIYSHVVYRETNTLANSLAPAADYDTLAWYQEAGGVGQWFYSSAKYGKQLFVFDQTSNEASVKTEAFLSALQALAIRD
;
A
#
# COMPACT_ATOMS: atom_id res chain seq x y z
N MET A 1 -10.23 22.89 8.23
CA MET A 1 -10.44 21.59 8.90
C MET A 1 -9.22 20.71 8.67
N LYS A 2 -8.49 20.32 9.73
CA LYS A 2 -7.29 19.48 9.64
C LYS A 2 -7.65 18.07 10.15
N TYR A 3 -8.07 17.17 9.27
CA TYR A 3 -8.20 15.75 9.61
C TYR A 3 -6.89 15.06 9.24
N LYS A 4 -6.05 14.86 10.24
CA LYS A 4 -4.87 14.00 10.14
C LYS A 4 -5.38 12.56 10.03
N ILE A 5 -4.85 11.79 9.10
CA ILE A 5 -4.93 10.33 9.14
C ILE A 5 -4.34 9.92 10.50
N LEU A 6 -5.21 9.54 11.43
CA LEU A 6 -4.83 8.83 12.62
C LEU A 6 -5.28 7.39 12.39
N ILE A 7 -4.34 6.54 11.98
CA ILE A 7 -4.37 5.16 12.44
C ILE A 7 -4.04 5.29 13.93
N SER A 8 -5.08 5.55 14.74
CA SER A 8 -4.97 5.60 16.19
C SER A 8 -4.71 4.17 16.66
N ILE A 9 -3.46 3.76 16.68
CA ILE A 9 -3.04 2.67 17.54
C ILE A 9 -3.22 3.23 18.95
N ALA A 10 -4.37 2.96 19.58
CA ALA A 10 -4.48 3.11 21.01
C ALA A 10 -3.66 1.97 21.64
N THR A 11 -2.33 2.10 21.59
CA THR A 11 -1.42 1.24 22.33
C THR A 11 -1.58 1.63 23.79
N LEU A 12 -2.54 1.00 24.47
CA LEU A 12 -2.54 0.97 25.92
C LEU A 12 -1.32 0.14 26.33
N PHE A 13 -0.19 0.83 26.50
CA PHE A 13 0.95 0.33 27.27
C PHE A 13 0.54 0.24 28.74
N LEU A 14 -0.40 -0.65 29.06
CA LEU A 14 -0.61 -1.10 30.42
C LEU A 14 0.08 -2.45 30.52
N ALA A 15 1.30 -2.42 31.07
CA ALA A 15 2.00 -3.61 31.47
C ALA A 15 1.09 -4.46 32.37
N GLY A 16 0.70 -5.65 31.93
CA GLY A 16 0.21 -6.70 32.84
C GLY A 16 -1.01 -7.54 32.43
N CYS A 17 -1.81 -7.17 31.43
CA CYS A 17 -2.89 -8.03 30.91
C CYS A 17 -2.94 -7.91 29.39
N GLY A 18 -3.15 -9.04 28.69
CA GLY A 18 -3.01 -9.21 27.24
C GLY A 18 -3.38 -7.98 26.41
N THR A 19 -2.42 -7.52 25.62
CA THR A 19 -2.66 -6.50 24.59
C THR A 19 -3.53 -7.13 23.50
N ASN A 20 -4.85 -7.01 23.64
CA ASN A 20 -5.76 -7.33 22.55
C ASN A 20 -5.60 -6.24 21.48
N PHE A 21 -5.02 -6.60 20.33
CA PHE A 21 -4.98 -5.71 19.18
C PHE A 21 -6.37 -5.64 18.56
N ILE A 22 -6.80 -4.41 18.26
CA ILE A 22 -8.10 -4.14 17.66
C ILE A 22 -7.86 -3.56 16.28
N TYR A 23 -8.28 -4.29 15.25
CA TYR A 23 -8.17 -3.89 13.86
C TYR A 23 -9.46 -3.24 13.37
N ASN A 24 -9.37 -2.23 12.50
CA ASN A 24 -10.55 -1.50 12.02
C ASN A 24 -10.54 -1.36 10.51
N ILE A 25 -11.70 -1.58 9.88
CA ILE A 25 -11.97 -1.25 8.48
C ILE A 25 -13.26 -0.43 8.43
N GLY A 26 -13.14 0.87 8.14
CA GLY A 26 -14.28 1.79 8.23
C GLY A 26 -14.83 1.83 9.66
N ASN A 27 -16.12 1.50 9.82
CA ASN A 27 -16.80 1.46 11.12
C ASN A 27 -16.86 0.04 11.73
N LYS A 28 -16.19 -0.94 11.13
CA LYS A 28 -16.14 -2.32 11.63
C LYS A 28 -14.84 -2.58 12.37
N THR A 29 -14.98 -3.31 13.46
CA THR A 29 -13.89 -3.67 14.37
C THR A 29 -13.71 -5.19 14.37
N TYR A 30 -12.45 -5.61 14.40
CA TYR A 30 -12.03 -7.01 14.37
C TYR A 30 -11.03 -7.22 15.49
N ASP A 31 -11.25 -8.25 16.31
CA ASP A 31 -10.35 -8.74 17.35
C ASP A 31 -9.53 -9.95 16.87
N ASP A 32 -10.03 -10.68 15.87
CA ASP A 32 -9.33 -11.76 15.19
C ASP A 32 -8.55 -11.25 13.94
N PRO A 33 -7.22 -11.53 13.85
CA PRO A 33 -6.40 -11.16 12.70
C PRO A 33 -6.86 -11.76 11.37
N ASP A 34 -7.28 -13.03 11.36
CA ASP A 34 -7.69 -13.72 10.13
C ASP A 34 -8.99 -13.12 9.57
N ASP A 35 -9.95 -12.81 10.44
CA ASP A 35 -11.19 -12.16 10.05
C ASP A 35 -10.95 -10.74 9.53
N PHE A 36 -10.00 -10.00 10.11
CA PHE A 36 -9.56 -8.71 9.58
C PHE A 36 -8.97 -8.84 8.17
N ILE A 37 -8.07 -9.79 7.93
CA ILE A 37 -7.47 -10.02 6.60
C ILE A 37 -8.54 -10.44 5.59
N LYS A 38 -9.39 -11.41 5.92
CA LYS A 38 -10.50 -11.87 5.05
C LYS A 38 -11.45 -10.74 4.70
N ALA A 39 -11.79 -9.89 5.66
CA ALA A 39 -12.64 -8.73 5.40
C ALA A 39 -11.97 -7.72 4.46
N GLY A 40 -10.67 -7.50 4.60
CA GLY A 40 -9.87 -6.71 3.67
C GLY A 40 -9.89 -7.26 2.24
N GLU A 41 -9.65 -8.57 2.10
CA GLU A 41 -9.67 -9.26 0.80
C GLU A 41 -11.05 -9.23 0.14
N ALA A 42 -12.12 -9.44 0.91
CA ALA A 42 -13.49 -9.36 0.40
C ALA A 42 -13.81 -7.95 -0.11
N ASN A 43 -13.42 -6.91 0.62
CA ASN A 43 -13.57 -5.52 0.19
C ASN A 43 -12.78 -5.24 -1.09
N ASN A 44 -11.52 -5.68 -1.16
CA ASN A 44 -10.66 -5.52 -2.34
C ASN A 44 -11.28 -6.20 -3.58
N LEU A 45 -11.77 -7.43 -3.42
CA LEU A 45 -12.45 -8.16 -4.50
C LEU A 45 -13.71 -7.45 -4.99
N ALA A 46 -14.51 -6.91 -4.06
CA ALA A 46 -15.71 -6.15 -4.41
C ALA A 46 -15.37 -4.89 -5.21
N VAL A 47 -14.34 -4.13 -4.78
CA VAL A 47 -13.84 -2.96 -5.50
C VAL A 47 -13.37 -3.34 -6.90
N LYS A 48 -12.57 -4.40 -7.04
CA LYS A 48 -12.05 -4.85 -8.33
C LYS A 48 -13.15 -5.18 -9.33
N ARG A 49 -14.23 -5.84 -8.87
CA ARG A 49 -15.39 -6.17 -9.71
C ARG A 49 -16.17 -4.94 -10.19
N ALA A 50 -16.09 -3.83 -9.46
CA ALA A 50 -16.75 -2.58 -9.83
C ALA A 50 -15.96 -1.74 -10.85
N ILE A 51 -14.70 -2.12 -11.15
CA ILE A 51 -13.85 -1.37 -12.09
C ILE A 51 -14.31 -1.64 -13.52
N LEU A 52 -14.77 -0.58 -14.17
CA LEU A 52 -15.06 -0.59 -15.60
C LEU A 52 -13.77 -0.35 -16.41
N PRO A 53 -13.35 -1.30 -17.28
CA PRO A 53 -12.20 -1.13 -18.16
C PRO A 53 -12.38 0.06 -19.12
N LEU A 54 -11.26 0.65 -19.54
CA LEU A 54 -11.28 1.63 -20.63
C LEU A 54 -11.54 0.95 -21.97
N GLN A 55 -12.23 1.66 -22.88
CA GLN A 55 -12.45 1.17 -24.25
C GLN A 55 -11.14 1.01 -25.03
N LYS A 56 -10.12 1.81 -24.71
CA LYS A 56 -8.78 1.75 -25.27
C LYS A 56 -7.76 2.08 -24.18
N LYS A 57 -6.61 1.40 -24.21
CA LYS A 57 -5.45 1.77 -23.39
C LYS A 57 -4.97 3.18 -23.67
N LEU A 58 -4.46 3.84 -22.63
CA LEU A 58 -3.95 5.21 -22.73
C LEU A 58 -2.50 5.25 -23.20
N THR A 59 -1.74 4.17 -22.95
CA THR A 59 -0.35 4.04 -23.41
C THR A 59 -0.02 2.60 -23.80
N ASP A 60 0.91 2.45 -24.75
CA ASP A 60 1.47 1.15 -25.15
C ASP A 60 2.55 0.63 -24.19
N LYS A 61 3.02 1.49 -23.28
CA LYS A 61 4.00 1.12 -22.25
C LYS A 61 3.42 0.13 -21.25
N LYS A 62 4.32 -0.59 -20.60
CA LYS A 62 4.01 -1.37 -19.39
C LYS A 62 4.14 -0.46 -18.15
N LEU A 63 3.49 -0.84 -17.07
CA LEU A 63 3.73 -0.25 -15.74
C LEU A 63 4.33 -1.31 -14.83
N ILE A 64 5.47 -1.01 -14.19
CA ILE A 64 6.05 -1.87 -13.16
C ILE A 64 5.81 -1.21 -11.79
N ILE A 65 4.95 -1.83 -10.98
CA ILE A 65 4.70 -1.42 -9.60
C ILE A 65 5.66 -2.16 -8.70
N VAL A 66 6.48 -1.42 -7.96
CA VAL A 66 7.50 -1.95 -7.05
C VAL A 66 7.09 -1.64 -5.62
N PHE A 67 7.00 -2.67 -4.79
CA PHE A 67 6.63 -2.54 -3.39
C PHE A 67 7.48 -3.45 -2.51
N ALA A 68 7.65 -3.08 -1.25
CA ALA A 68 8.38 -3.93 -0.32
C ALA A 68 7.58 -5.19 0.01
N SER A 69 8.28 -6.32 0.16
CA SER A 69 7.67 -7.56 0.64
C SER A 69 7.17 -7.39 2.06
N ARG A 70 6.23 -8.27 2.47
CA ARG A 70 5.76 -8.35 3.85
C ARG A 70 6.93 -8.42 4.83
N ASP A 71 7.88 -9.30 4.56
CA ASP A 71 9.00 -9.55 5.47
C ASP A 71 9.94 -8.35 5.58
N ALA A 72 10.13 -7.59 4.49
CA ALA A 72 10.90 -6.34 4.54
C ALA A 72 10.21 -5.29 5.42
N ILE A 73 8.88 -5.18 5.34
CA ILE A 73 8.08 -4.27 6.18
C ILE A 73 8.16 -4.70 7.65
N VAL A 74 7.94 -5.97 7.95
CA VAL A 74 7.97 -6.53 9.31
C VAL A 74 9.36 -6.38 9.93
N SER A 75 10.40 -6.77 9.20
CA SER A 75 11.78 -6.70 9.68
C SER A 75 12.19 -5.25 10.00
N ASN A 76 11.93 -4.32 9.10
CA ASN A 76 12.27 -2.92 9.34
C ASN A 76 11.44 -2.30 10.48
N SER A 77 10.12 -2.53 10.51
CA SER A 77 9.25 -1.95 11.55
C SER A 77 9.59 -2.50 12.94
N THR A 78 9.87 -3.80 13.04
CA THR A 78 10.35 -4.44 14.27
C THR A 78 11.68 -3.84 14.71
N ALA A 79 12.66 -3.73 13.80
CA ALA A 79 13.96 -3.15 14.12
C ALA A 79 13.86 -1.68 14.59
N GLN A 80 13.01 -0.87 13.96
CA GLN A 80 12.77 0.52 14.39
C GLN A 80 12.10 0.59 15.76
N ALA A 81 11.11 -0.27 16.01
CA ALA A 81 10.43 -0.33 17.30
C ALA A 81 11.39 -0.79 18.42
N GLU A 82 12.16 -1.85 18.22
CA GLU A 82 13.19 -2.33 19.16
C GLU A 82 14.22 -1.24 19.47
N ALA A 83 14.71 -0.53 18.46
CA ALA A 83 15.65 0.57 18.65
C ALA A 83 15.05 1.70 19.51
N ARG A 84 13.75 1.98 19.35
CA ARG A 84 13.03 3.00 20.12
C ARG A 84 12.79 2.59 21.58
N VAL A 85 12.41 1.33 21.82
CA VAL A 85 12.13 0.84 23.18
C VAL A 85 13.36 0.27 23.89
N LYS A 86 14.49 0.14 23.19
CA LYS A 86 15.77 -0.40 23.67
C LYS A 86 15.64 -1.81 24.28
N LYS A 87 14.71 -2.61 23.77
CA LYS A 87 14.47 -4.00 24.17
C LYS A 87 13.86 -4.79 23.03
N LYS A 88 13.95 -6.11 23.12
CA LYS A 88 13.24 -7.04 22.22
C LYS A 88 11.73 -6.92 22.41
N LEU A 89 11.01 -7.01 21.30
CA LEU A 89 9.55 -7.05 21.26
C LEU A 89 9.08 -8.47 21.59
N ASN A 90 7.87 -8.60 22.12
CA ASN A 90 7.23 -9.90 22.35
C ASN A 90 6.58 -10.41 21.05
N GLU A 91 6.21 -11.69 21.05
CA GLU A 91 5.60 -12.37 19.90
C GLU A 91 4.30 -11.69 19.47
N ASP A 92 3.40 -11.34 20.41
CA ASP A 92 2.14 -10.65 20.10
C ASP A 92 2.35 -9.36 19.29
N PHE A 93 3.39 -8.59 19.62
CA PHE A 93 3.69 -7.35 18.90
C PHE A 93 4.20 -7.63 17.49
N ILE A 94 5.01 -8.68 17.32
CA ILE A 94 5.51 -9.12 16.01
C ILE A 94 4.33 -9.61 15.16
N GLU A 95 3.46 -10.46 15.70
CA GLU A 95 2.26 -10.96 15.03
C GLU A 95 1.33 -9.82 14.57
N ASN A 96 1.12 -8.80 15.40
CA ASN A 96 0.36 -7.62 14.98
C ASN A 96 1.03 -6.88 13.81
N HIS A 97 2.36 -6.75 13.79
CA HIS A 97 3.07 -6.12 12.66
C HIS A 97 2.96 -6.97 11.39
N GLU A 98 3.01 -8.29 11.53
CA GLU A 98 2.80 -9.24 10.46
C GLU A 98 1.41 -9.13 9.85
N THR A 99 0.36 -9.06 10.67
CA THR A 99 -1.02 -8.85 10.24
C THR A 99 -1.17 -7.54 9.47
N MET A 100 -0.64 -6.43 10.01
CA MET A 100 -0.72 -5.12 9.38
C MET A 100 0.08 -5.04 8.06
N ALA A 101 1.24 -5.70 8.01
CA ALA A 101 2.04 -5.81 6.79
C ALA A 101 1.32 -6.62 5.71
N THR A 102 0.71 -7.75 6.08
CA THR A 102 -0.12 -8.56 5.16
C THR A 102 -1.27 -7.74 4.60
N TYR A 103 -2.03 -7.05 5.45
CA TYR A 103 -3.13 -6.19 5.02
C TYR A 103 -2.65 -5.11 4.04
N THR A 104 -1.51 -4.47 4.33
CA THR A 104 -0.92 -3.42 3.48
C THR A 104 -0.49 -3.96 2.12
N VAL A 105 0.25 -5.07 2.09
CA VAL A 105 0.72 -5.71 0.86
C VAL A 105 -0.48 -6.16 0.00
N ASN A 106 -1.51 -6.74 0.61
CA ASN A 106 -2.73 -7.14 -0.10
C ASN A 106 -3.49 -5.93 -0.67
N GLY A 107 -3.54 -4.81 0.06
CA GLY A 107 -4.11 -3.56 -0.43
C GLY A 107 -3.38 -3.01 -1.66
N VAL A 108 -2.05 -3.06 -1.65
CA VAL A 108 -1.24 -2.63 -2.82
C VAL A 108 -1.39 -3.59 -4.00
N LYS A 109 -1.42 -4.91 -3.75
CA LYS A 109 -1.72 -5.90 -4.79
C LYS A 109 -3.09 -5.62 -5.43
N ASN A 110 -4.09 -5.24 -4.63
CA ASN A 110 -5.39 -4.84 -5.17
C ASN A 110 -5.31 -3.58 -6.06
N MET A 111 -4.54 -2.55 -5.68
CA MET A 111 -4.33 -1.36 -6.53
C MET A 111 -3.64 -1.72 -7.86
N TYR A 112 -2.67 -2.63 -7.80
CA TYR A 112 -2.02 -3.20 -8.98
C TYR A 112 -3.03 -3.91 -9.90
N GLU A 113 -3.81 -4.84 -9.37
CA GLU A 113 -4.81 -5.57 -10.14
C GLU A 113 -5.88 -4.64 -10.71
N ALA A 114 -6.30 -3.65 -9.93
CA ALA A 114 -7.22 -2.60 -10.36
C ALA A 114 -6.68 -1.83 -11.58
N ALA A 115 -5.39 -1.45 -11.56
CA ALA A 115 -4.75 -0.77 -12.69
C ALA A 115 -4.70 -1.67 -13.94
N SER A 116 -4.44 -2.97 -13.75
CA SER A 116 -4.47 -3.95 -14.83
C SER A 116 -5.87 -4.11 -15.43
N VAL A 117 -6.91 -4.26 -14.60
CA VAL A 117 -8.31 -4.38 -15.05
C VAL A 117 -8.77 -3.10 -15.75
N LYS A 118 -8.37 -1.93 -15.25
CA LYS A 118 -8.71 -0.64 -15.88
C LYS A 118 -8.14 -0.52 -17.29
N GLY A 119 -7.03 -1.20 -17.58
CA GLY A 119 -6.40 -1.22 -18.91
C GLY A 119 -5.73 0.11 -19.27
N ILE A 120 -5.14 0.81 -18.29
CA ILE A 120 -4.47 2.11 -18.52
C ILE A 120 -3.20 1.92 -19.36
N TYR A 121 -2.38 0.94 -18.96
CA TYR A 121 -1.15 0.51 -19.61
C TYR A 121 -1.39 -0.76 -20.43
N SER A 122 -0.48 -1.10 -21.34
CA SER A 122 -0.58 -2.35 -22.11
C SER A 122 -0.46 -3.60 -21.22
N HIS A 123 0.32 -3.49 -20.15
CA HIS A 123 0.46 -4.51 -19.13
C HIS A 123 0.90 -3.86 -17.81
N VAL A 124 0.49 -4.43 -16.69
CA VAL A 124 0.96 -4.01 -15.37
C VAL A 124 1.67 -5.20 -14.73
N VAL A 125 2.81 -4.97 -14.10
CA VAL A 125 3.61 -5.98 -13.40
C VAL A 125 3.80 -5.54 -11.97
N TYR A 126 3.53 -6.43 -11.02
CA TYR A 126 3.87 -6.23 -9.62
C TYR A 126 5.20 -6.91 -9.28
N ARG A 127 6.10 -6.20 -8.59
CA ARG A 127 7.38 -6.73 -8.11
C ARG A 127 7.55 -6.42 -6.62
N GLU A 128 7.77 -7.47 -5.86
CA GLU A 128 8.16 -7.36 -4.45
C GLU A 128 9.67 -7.20 -4.33
N THR A 129 10.12 -6.48 -3.30
CA THR A 129 11.53 -6.29 -2.98
C THR A 129 11.78 -6.53 -1.50
N ASN A 130 13.01 -6.92 -1.16
CA ASN A 130 13.40 -7.12 0.24
C ASN A 130 13.91 -5.83 0.90
N THR A 131 13.49 -4.65 0.41
CA THR A 131 13.92 -3.34 0.92
C THR A 131 12.80 -2.31 0.82
N LEU A 132 12.79 -1.36 1.75
CA LEU A 132 11.88 -0.20 1.69
C LEU A 132 12.43 0.93 0.80
N ALA A 133 13.72 0.87 0.46
CA ALA A 133 14.41 1.86 -0.36
C ALA A 133 14.28 1.51 -1.86
N ASN A 134 13.05 1.37 -2.35
CA ASN A 134 12.82 0.92 -3.72
C ASN A 134 13.19 1.98 -4.75
N SER A 135 13.97 1.56 -5.73
CA SER A 135 14.16 2.30 -6.97
C SER A 135 14.24 1.32 -8.13
N LEU A 136 13.48 1.61 -9.18
CA LEU A 136 13.60 0.95 -10.47
C LEU A 136 13.64 2.07 -11.49
N ALA A 137 14.70 2.12 -12.29
CA ALA A 137 14.79 3.09 -13.36
C ALA A 137 13.73 2.77 -14.43
N PRO A 138 13.02 3.77 -14.97
CA PRO A 138 12.12 3.55 -16.10
C PRO A 138 12.91 3.27 -17.38
N ALA A 139 12.23 2.72 -18.39
CA ALA A 139 12.79 2.52 -19.72
C ALA A 139 11.83 3.05 -20.80
N ALA A 140 12.21 2.90 -22.07
CA ALA A 140 11.37 3.34 -23.18
C ALA A 140 10.04 2.57 -23.26
N ASP A 141 10.02 1.28 -22.88
CA ASP A 141 8.83 0.42 -22.97
C ASP A 141 8.07 0.25 -21.65
N TYR A 142 8.57 0.80 -20.54
CA TYR A 142 7.87 0.76 -19.26
C TYR A 142 8.13 1.97 -18.36
N ASP A 143 7.09 2.33 -17.63
CA ASP A 143 7.18 3.25 -16.51
C ASP A 143 7.18 2.48 -15.20
N THR A 144 7.55 3.16 -14.12
CA THR A 144 7.67 2.55 -12.79
C THR A 144 6.85 3.33 -11.78
N LEU A 145 6.24 2.61 -10.84
CA LEU A 145 5.59 3.18 -9.67
C LEU A 145 6.13 2.47 -8.44
N ALA A 146 7.00 3.13 -7.70
CA ALA A 146 7.69 2.54 -6.56
C ALA A 146 7.25 3.20 -5.26
N TRP A 147 6.94 2.39 -4.24
CA TRP A 147 6.79 2.91 -2.88
C TRP A 147 8.14 2.90 -2.18
N TYR A 148 8.50 4.04 -1.61
CA TYR A 148 9.76 4.29 -0.95
C TYR A 148 9.51 4.83 0.46
N GLN A 149 10.19 4.25 1.45
CA GLN A 149 10.18 4.76 2.82
C GLN A 149 11.61 4.86 3.34
N GLU A 150 12.02 6.06 3.75
CA GLU A 150 13.25 6.28 4.50
C GLU A 150 13.14 5.69 5.91
N ALA A 151 14.25 5.32 6.52
CA ALA A 151 14.27 4.85 7.90
C ALA A 151 13.65 5.92 8.83
N GLY A 152 12.60 5.54 9.58
CA GLY A 152 11.83 6.46 10.43
C GLY A 152 10.94 7.48 9.69
N GLY A 153 10.91 7.46 8.36
CA GLY A 153 10.13 8.38 7.53
C GLY A 153 8.71 7.88 7.21
N VAL A 154 7.91 8.75 6.58
CA VAL A 154 6.61 8.37 6.01
C VAL A 154 6.84 7.84 4.60
N GLY A 155 6.27 6.67 4.30
CA GLY A 155 6.36 6.09 2.96
C GLY A 155 5.65 6.94 1.90
N GLN A 156 6.26 7.06 0.73
CA GLN A 156 5.78 7.87 -0.39
C GLN A 156 5.83 7.06 -1.68
N TRP A 157 4.86 7.30 -2.56
CA TRP A 157 4.85 6.74 -3.90
C TRP A 157 5.60 7.64 -4.86
N PHE A 158 6.40 7.05 -5.74
CA PHE A 158 7.10 7.75 -6.81
C PHE A 158 6.80 7.10 -8.14
N TYR A 159 6.28 7.90 -9.07
CA TYR A 159 6.17 7.51 -10.47
C TYR A 159 7.43 7.95 -11.20
N SER A 160 8.01 7.10 -12.02
CA SER A 160 9.12 7.47 -12.89
C SER A 160 8.85 7.04 -14.32
N SER A 161 9.05 7.95 -15.27
CA SER A 161 9.04 7.68 -16.71
C SER A 161 10.35 8.10 -17.36
N ALA A 162 10.68 7.52 -18.51
CA ALA A 162 11.88 7.90 -19.26
C ALA A 162 11.84 9.36 -19.75
N LYS A 163 10.64 9.92 -19.94
CA LYS A 163 10.42 11.26 -20.49
C LYS A 163 10.49 12.35 -19.42
N TYR A 164 9.93 12.12 -18.24
CA TYR A 164 9.80 13.15 -17.19
C TYR A 164 10.59 12.84 -15.93
N GLY A 165 11.29 11.70 -15.87
CA GLY A 165 12.02 11.28 -14.69
C GLY A 165 11.10 10.97 -13.52
N LYS A 166 11.66 11.03 -12.31
CA LYS A 166 11.00 10.68 -11.05
C LYS A 166 10.13 11.82 -10.54
N GLN A 167 8.89 11.52 -10.21
CA GLN A 167 7.88 12.46 -9.69
C GLN A 167 7.19 11.84 -8.46
N LEU A 168 6.81 12.68 -7.50
CA LEU A 168 5.98 12.26 -6.40
C LEU A 168 4.59 11.89 -6.92
N PHE A 169 4.12 10.68 -6.63
CA PHE A 169 2.80 10.21 -6.98
C PHE A 169 1.86 10.42 -5.79
N VAL A 170 0.89 11.31 -5.97
CA VAL A 170 -0.09 11.66 -4.94
C VAL A 170 -1.49 11.39 -5.49
N PHE A 171 -2.31 10.78 -4.65
CA PHE A 171 -3.72 10.55 -4.88
C PHE A 171 -4.47 10.73 -3.56
N ASP A 172 -5.79 10.88 -3.63
CA ASP A 172 -6.60 11.03 -2.44
C ASP A 172 -6.63 9.75 -1.60
N GLN A 173 -6.15 9.87 -0.36
CA GLN A 173 -6.11 8.80 0.64
C GLN A 173 -7.00 9.11 1.86
N THR A 174 -7.77 10.20 1.80
CA THR A 174 -8.55 10.73 2.93
C THR A 174 -9.83 9.96 3.21
N SER A 175 -10.44 9.33 2.19
CA SER A 175 -11.59 8.46 2.37
C SER A 175 -11.21 7.19 3.15
N ASN A 176 -12.13 6.62 3.93
CA ASN A 176 -11.95 5.31 4.56
C ASN A 176 -12.43 4.16 3.65
N GLU A 177 -13.06 4.48 2.52
CA GLU A 177 -13.61 3.50 1.60
C GLU A 177 -12.55 3.05 0.59
N ALA A 178 -12.33 1.73 0.49
CA ALA A 178 -11.36 1.14 -0.43
C ALA A 178 -11.69 1.44 -1.91
N SER A 179 -12.97 1.55 -2.26
CA SER A 179 -13.44 1.94 -3.60
C SER A 179 -12.95 3.33 -3.98
N VAL A 180 -13.20 4.33 -3.13
CA VAL A 180 -12.82 5.72 -3.36
C VAL A 180 -11.31 5.88 -3.47
N LYS A 181 -10.54 5.21 -2.59
CA LYS A 181 -9.06 5.22 -2.68
C LYS A 181 -8.55 4.61 -3.98
N THR A 182 -9.15 3.49 -4.39
CA THR A 182 -8.75 2.80 -5.63
C THR A 182 -9.10 3.65 -6.84
N GLU A 183 -10.26 4.30 -6.87
CA GLU A 183 -10.64 5.22 -7.94
C GLU A 183 -9.72 6.45 -8.01
N ALA A 184 -9.38 7.04 -6.87
CA ALA A 184 -8.43 8.14 -6.79
C ALA A 184 -7.04 7.75 -7.29
N PHE A 185 -6.57 6.55 -6.90
CA PHE A 185 -5.32 5.97 -7.39
C PHE A 185 -5.35 5.78 -8.92
N LEU A 186 -6.40 5.17 -9.46
CA LEU A 186 -6.55 4.96 -10.90
C LEU A 186 -6.62 6.28 -11.67
N SER A 187 -7.33 7.27 -11.15
CA SER A 187 -7.45 8.59 -11.77
C SER A 187 -6.11 9.31 -11.83
N ALA A 188 -5.32 9.25 -10.75
CA ALA A 188 -3.97 9.80 -10.72
C ALA A 188 -3.05 9.06 -11.72
N LEU A 189 -3.17 7.74 -11.82
CA LEU A 189 -2.40 6.94 -12.76
C LEU A 189 -2.76 7.23 -14.24
N GLN A 190 -4.05 7.44 -14.53
CA GLN A 190 -4.53 7.88 -15.85
C GLN A 190 -3.96 9.25 -16.21
N ALA A 191 -3.97 10.20 -15.27
CA ALA A 191 -3.45 11.54 -15.51
C ALA A 191 -1.96 11.53 -15.86
N LEU A 192 -1.17 10.62 -15.28
CA LEU A 192 0.24 10.44 -15.63
C LEU A 192 0.40 9.76 -17.00
N ALA A 193 -0.36 8.69 -17.27
CA ALA A 193 -0.29 7.98 -18.54
C ALA A 193 -0.68 8.82 -19.76
N ILE A 194 -1.58 9.81 -19.60
CA ILE A 194 -1.97 10.73 -20.68
C ILE A 194 -0.88 11.77 -20.97
N ARG A 195 -0.10 12.14 -19.96
CA ARG A 195 0.97 13.16 -20.11
C ARG A 195 2.20 12.59 -20.79
N ASP A 196 2.45 11.30 -20.64
CA ASP A 196 3.63 10.60 -21.14
C ASP A 196 3.59 10.37 -22.66
#